data_AF-A0AAU9XVC2-F1
#
_entry.id   AF-A0AAU9XVC2-F1
#
_cell.length_a   1.000
_cell.length_b   1.000
_cell.length_c   1.000
_cell.angle_alpha   90.00
_cell.angle_beta   90.00
_cell.angle_gamma   90.00
#
_symmetry.space_group_name_H-M   'P 1'
#
loop_
_entity.id
_entity.type
_entity.pdbx_description
1 polymer ?
#
loop_
_entity_poly.entity_id
_entity_poly.type
_entity_poly.pdbx_seq_one_letter_code
_entity_poly.pdbx_strand_id
1 'polypeptide(L)'
;MFRQILVHSITRYLVPSFTQILDLSLVISFHCVFVLQNACDKSPQCQNNANCQSGFTFKGYRCLCPSGYKGEHCEKDIDECGTSPGKCHEKAACNNTHGSYVCTCEPGFIGDGQNCTDVDECKGNHFCHENANCTNTIGSHECYCQPGYTGNGQNCTGEFDVFCLVLKKST
;
A
#
# COMPACT_ATOMS: atom_id res chain seq x y z
N MET A 1 -1.39 49.88 59.28
CA MET A 1 -0.95 48.83 60.23
C MET A 1 -1.19 47.47 59.59
N PHE A 2 -0.18 46.58 59.64
CA PHE A 2 -0.20 45.10 59.76
C PHE A 2 -1.34 44.29 59.11
N ARG A 3 -1.19 43.10 58.51
CA ARG A 3 -0.11 42.16 58.12
C ARG A 3 -0.86 40.98 57.41
N GLN A 4 -0.21 40.31 56.45
CA GLN A 4 -0.31 38.88 56.01
C GLN A 4 -1.65 38.11 56.14
N ILE A 5 -2.09 37.37 55.09
CA ILE A 5 -1.80 35.92 54.89
C ILE A 5 -1.89 35.51 53.40
N LEU A 6 -0.89 34.72 52.96
CA LEU A 6 -0.77 33.95 51.70
C LEU A 6 -1.90 32.88 51.55
N VAL A 7 -2.26 32.35 50.37
CA VAL A 7 -1.59 31.23 49.67
C VAL A 7 -2.07 31.11 48.20
N HIS A 8 -1.08 31.19 47.29
CA HIS A 8 -0.86 30.53 45.98
C HIS A 8 -1.91 30.44 44.83
N SER A 9 -1.56 31.15 43.73
CA SER A 9 -1.31 30.63 42.36
C SER A 9 -2.33 30.89 41.24
N ILE A 10 -1.75 31.15 40.04
CA ILE A 10 -2.26 31.02 38.66
C ILE A 10 -2.99 32.22 38.02
N THR A 11 -2.16 33.07 37.38
CA THR A 11 -2.22 33.63 36.01
C THR A 11 -3.53 34.03 35.31
N ARG A 12 -3.50 35.32 34.88
CA ARG A 12 -3.78 35.89 33.54
C ARG A 12 -5.20 36.36 33.17
N TYR A 13 -5.32 37.69 33.28
CA TYR A 13 -6.12 38.65 32.48
C TYR A 13 -7.65 38.56 32.55
N LEU A 14 -8.17 39.04 33.68
CA LEU A 14 -9.48 39.67 33.77
C LEU A 14 -9.42 41.08 33.14
N VAL A 15 -10.13 41.22 32.02
CA VAL A 15 -11.02 42.33 31.62
C VAL A 15 -10.80 43.69 32.31
N PRO A 16 -10.53 44.79 31.57
CA PRO A 16 -10.71 46.13 32.12
C PRO A 16 -12.20 46.47 32.15
N SER A 17 -12.71 46.64 33.38
CA SER A 17 -13.78 47.56 33.81
C SER A 17 -14.80 48.04 32.76
N PHE A 18 -15.99 47.48 32.86
CA PHE A 18 -17.25 48.04 32.37
C PHE A 18 -17.56 49.37 33.04
N THR A 19 -17.45 50.49 32.31
CA THR A 19 -18.31 51.66 32.51
C THR A 19 -18.53 52.35 31.16
N GLN A 20 -19.80 52.40 30.73
CA GLN A 20 -20.36 53.14 29.60
C GLN A 20 -20.01 52.70 28.17
N ILE A 21 -20.79 51.77 27.60
CA ILE A 21 -21.14 51.82 26.17
C ILE A 21 -22.61 51.38 26.01
N LEU A 22 -23.51 52.36 25.91
CA LEU A 22 -24.90 52.21 25.48
C LEU A 22 -24.95 52.21 23.94
N ASP A 23 -24.43 51.17 23.31
CA ASP A 23 -24.62 51.01 21.87
C ASP A 23 -24.71 49.53 21.51
N LEU A 24 -25.94 49.07 21.27
CA LEU A 24 -26.25 47.68 20.88
C LEU A 24 -25.53 47.31 19.57
N SER A 25 -25.14 48.32 18.78
CA SER A 25 -24.36 48.24 17.54
C SER A 25 -22.91 47.76 17.75
N LEU A 26 -22.32 47.98 18.93
CA LEU A 26 -20.91 47.63 19.25
C LEU A 26 -20.74 46.23 19.84
N VAL A 27 -21.77 45.69 20.51
CA VAL A 27 -21.74 44.32 21.06
C VAL A 27 -21.90 43.29 19.94
N ILE A 28 -22.66 43.64 18.90
CA ILE A 28 -22.79 42.83 17.69
C ILE A 28 -21.45 42.81 16.93
N SER A 29 -20.66 43.89 16.93
CA SER A 29 -19.33 43.88 16.29
C SER A 29 -18.28 43.09 17.08
N PHE A 30 -18.30 43.04 18.41
CA PHE A 30 -17.41 42.14 19.18
C PHE A 30 -17.77 40.65 19.01
N HIS A 31 -19.07 40.32 18.90
CA HIS A 31 -19.49 38.96 18.55
C HIS A 31 -19.26 38.62 17.08
N CYS A 32 -19.33 39.61 16.17
CA CYS A 32 -19.14 39.42 14.74
C CYS A 32 -17.64 39.39 14.34
N VAL A 33 -16.75 40.02 15.12
CA VAL A 33 -15.28 39.93 14.98
C VAL A 33 -14.76 38.52 15.34
N PHE A 34 -15.54 37.69 16.04
CA PHE A 34 -15.17 36.33 16.41
C PHE A 34 -15.65 35.23 15.41
N VAL A 35 -16.24 35.59 14.27
CA VAL A 35 -16.77 34.63 13.27
C VAL A 35 -15.94 34.59 11.97
N LEU A 36 -14.66 35.00 12.02
CA LEU A 36 -13.77 34.94 10.85
C LEU A 36 -12.56 34.02 11.01
N GLN A 37 -12.54 33.14 12.01
CA GLN A 37 -11.51 32.08 11.99
C GLN A 37 -11.95 31.03 10.98
N ASN A 38 -11.29 30.94 9.83
CA ASN A 38 -11.53 29.85 8.89
C ASN A 38 -11.23 28.55 9.64
N ALA A 39 -12.18 27.62 9.63
CA ALA A 39 -12.05 26.33 10.32
C ALA A 39 -10.81 25.55 9.86
N CYS A 40 -10.28 25.85 8.66
CA CYS A 40 -9.03 25.31 8.14
C CYS A 40 -7.75 26.04 8.61
N ASP A 41 -7.83 27.26 9.18
CA ASP A 41 -6.65 27.98 9.71
C ASP A 41 -6.05 27.27 10.94
N LYS A 42 -6.91 26.55 11.68
CA LYS A 42 -6.52 25.65 12.76
C LYS A 42 -6.52 24.20 12.28
N SER A 43 -6.03 23.92 11.07
CA SER A 43 -5.95 22.56 10.52
C SER A 43 -4.59 21.88 10.78
N PRO A 44 -4.23 21.45 12.01
CA PRO A 44 -3.12 20.54 12.20
C PRO A 44 -3.57 19.07 12.21
N GLN A 45 -4.76 18.71 11.66
CA GLN A 45 -5.21 17.31 11.73
C GLN A 45 -5.36 16.60 10.39
N CYS A 46 -5.70 17.26 9.27
CA CYS A 46 -5.71 16.56 7.98
C CYS A 46 -4.30 16.04 7.63
N GLN A 47 -4.16 14.72 7.48
CA GLN A 47 -2.89 14.03 7.21
C GLN A 47 -2.75 13.70 5.73
N ASN A 48 -1.57 13.19 5.34
CA ASN A 48 -1.31 12.64 4.00
C ASN A 48 -1.67 13.60 2.86
N ASN A 49 -1.32 14.88 3.01
CA ASN A 49 -1.59 15.95 2.04
C ASN A 49 -3.08 16.15 1.70
N ALA A 50 -3.99 15.75 2.60
CA ALA A 50 -5.42 15.97 2.41
C ALA A 50 -5.78 17.45 2.38
N ASN A 51 -6.73 17.79 1.52
CA ASN A 51 -7.20 19.16 1.37
C ASN A 51 -8.26 19.49 2.43
N CYS A 52 -8.07 20.56 3.20
CA CYS A 52 -9.08 21.02 4.14
C CYS A 52 -10.15 21.84 3.42
N GLN A 53 -11.40 21.44 3.56
CA GLN A 53 -12.54 22.18 3.05
C GLN A 53 -13.43 22.65 4.21
N SER A 54 -13.57 23.96 4.37
CA SER A 54 -14.52 24.57 5.31
C SER A 54 -15.96 24.21 4.91
N GLY A 55 -16.83 23.86 5.87
CA GLY A 55 -18.19 23.41 5.57
C GLY A 55 -19.12 23.40 6.79
N PHE A 56 -20.42 23.17 6.57
CA PHE A 56 -21.49 23.21 7.59
C PHE A 56 -21.60 21.95 8.46
N THR A 57 -20.52 21.20 8.63
CA THR A 57 -20.51 20.16 9.66
C THR A 57 -20.54 20.82 11.04
N PHE A 58 -20.97 20.09 12.06
CA PHE A 58 -20.91 20.55 13.46
C PHE A 58 -19.48 20.89 13.94
N LYS A 59 -18.43 20.46 13.20
CA LYS A 59 -17.01 20.81 13.40
C LYS A 59 -16.52 21.98 12.52
N GLY A 60 -17.30 22.42 11.53
CA GLY A 60 -16.98 23.57 10.66
C GLY A 60 -16.03 23.29 9.48
N TYR A 61 -15.49 22.07 9.38
CA TYR A 61 -14.61 21.65 8.29
C TYR A 61 -14.74 20.14 8.02
N ARG A 62 -14.16 19.71 6.89
CA ARG A 62 -13.90 18.31 6.55
C ARG A 62 -12.57 18.17 5.82
N CYS A 63 -11.88 17.04 5.99
CA CYS A 63 -10.71 16.70 5.18
C CYS A 63 -11.17 15.94 3.92
N LEU A 64 -10.72 16.40 2.75
CA LEU A 64 -10.87 15.69 1.48
C LEU A 64 -9.65 14.79 1.30
N CYS A 65 -9.84 13.49 1.51
CA CYS A 65 -8.76 12.53 1.41
C CYS A 65 -8.31 12.36 -0.04
N PRO A 66 -7.00 12.35 -0.31
CA PRO A 66 -6.47 11.89 -1.58
C PRO A 66 -6.81 10.41 -1.79
N SER A 67 -6.71 9.96 -3.04
CA SER A 67 -6.81 8.53 -3.36
C SER A 67 -5.84 7.71 -2.50
N GLY A 68 -6.30 6.55 -2.02
CA GLY A 68 -5.51 5.67 -1.14
C GLY A 68 -5.67 5.96 0.37
N TYR A 69 -6.40 7.01 0.78
CA TYR A 69 -6.59 7.33 2.20
C TYR A 69 -8.06 7.40 2.63
N LYS A 70 -8.29 7.10 3.92
CA LYS A 70 -9.58 7.16 4.61
C LYS A 70 -9.42 7.63 6.05
N GLY A 71 -10.55 7.84 6.72
CA GLY A 71 -10.60 8.37 8.10
C GLY A 71 -11.17 9.78 8.15
N GLU A 72 -11.43 10.27 9.35
CA GLU A 72 -11.94 11.64 9.52
C GLU A 72 -10.91 12.68 9.09
N HIS A 73 -9.63 12.35 9.32
CA HIS A 73 -8.49 13.21 9.06
C HIS A 73 -7.56 12.63 8.00
N CYS A 74 -8.02 11.65 7.23
CA CYS A 74 -7.25 10.95 6.20
C CYS A 74 -5.98 10.29 6.76
N GLU A 75 -6.02 9.90 8.04
CA GLU A 75 -4.91 9.33 8.79
C GLU A 75 -4.70 7.83 8.52
N LYS A 76 -5.70 7.18 7.91
CA LYS A 76 -5.67 5.74 7.65
C LYS A 76 -5.42 5.50 6.18
N ASP A 77 -4.41 4.71 5.91
CA ASP A 77 -4.20 4.12 4.60
C ASP A 77 -5.32 3.12 4.25
N ILE A 78 -5.68 3.05 2.97
CA ILE A 78 -6.61 2.05 2.45
C ILE A 78 -5.79 0.83 2.08
N ASP A 79 -5.99 -0.27 2.78
CA ASP A 79 -5.44 -1.56 2.37
C ASP A 79 -6.16 -2.08 1.11
N GLU A 80 -5.66 -1.77 -0.09
CA GLU A 80 -6.28 -2.19 -1.35
C GLU A 80 -6.24 -3.71 -1.54
N CYS A 81 -5.26 -4.39 -0.95
CA CYS A 81 -5.13 -5.84 -1.02
C CYS A 81 -6.19 -6.57 -0.17
N GLY A 82 -6.56 -6.00 0.99
CA GLY A 82 -7.59 -6.56 1.87
C GLY A 82 -9.02 -6.13 1.53
N THR A 83 -9.21 -4.95 0.93
CA THR A 83 -10.56 -4.38 0.70
C THR A 83 -11.16 -4.67 -0.67
N SER A 84 -10.39 -5.15 -1.65
CA SER A 84 -10.91 -5.47 -2.97
C SER A 84 -10.16 -6.66 -3.60
N PRO A 85 -10.68 -7.89 -3.47
CA PRO A 85 -10.13 -9.01 -4.22
C PRO A 85 -10.18 -8.73 -5.73
N GLY A 86 -9.08 -9.01 -6.45
CA GLY A 86 -8.97 -8.80 -7.89
C GLY A 86 -8.35 -7.46 -8.34
N LYS A 87 -7.59 -6.77 -7.47
CA LYS A 87 -6.84 -5.55 -7.83
C LYS A 87 -5.53 -5.81 -8.60
N CYS A 88 -5.03 -7.03 -8.51
CA CYS A 88 -3.85 -7.54 -9.21
C CYS A 88 -4.24 -8.75 -10.06
N HIS A 89 -3.37 -9.17 -10.97
CA HIS A 89 -3.51 -10.42 -11.72
C HIS A 89 -3.62 -11.64 -10.78
N GLU A 90 -4.25 -12.73 -11.22
CA GLU A 90 -4.38 -13.98 -10.45
C GLU A 90 -3.04 -14.67 -10.15
N LYS A 91 -2.00 -14.34 -10.93
CA LYS A 91 -0.60 -14.80 -10.77
C LYS A 91 0.31 -13.67 -10.28
N ALA A 92 -0.23 -12.76 -9.49
CA ALA A 92 0.52 -11.66 -8.89
C ALA A 92 0.23 -11.54 -7.40
N ALA A 93 1.29 -11.28 -6.64
CA ALA A 93 1.17 -10.87 -5.25
C ALA A 93 0.80 -9.39 -5.17
N CYS A 94 -0.17 -9.07 -4.31
CA CYS A 94 -0.53 -7.69 -3.96
C CYS A 94 0.23 -7.28 -2.71
N ASN A 95 0.90 -6.14 -2.75
CA ASN A 95 1.53 -5.53 -1.58
C ASN A 95 0.99 -4.12 -1.36
N ASN A 96 0.39 -3.90 -0.19
CA ASN A 96 -0.15 -2.61 0.19
C ASN A 96 0.98 -1.62 0.52
N THR A 97 0.87 -0.39 0.05
CA THR A 97 1.86 0.67 0.29
C THR A 97 1.19 1.93 0.79
N HIS A 98 1.96 2.87 1.34
CA HIS A 98 1.35 4.09 1.88
C HIS A 98 0.77 4.96 0.75
N GLY A 99 -0.56 5.04 0.68
CA GLY A 99 -1.34 5.78 -0.30
C GLY A 99 -1.60 5.05 -1.62
N SER A 100 -1.19 3.80 -1.76
CA SER A 100 -1.37 3.00 -2.98
C SER A 100 -1.04 1.53 -2.75
N TYR A 101 -0.91 0.75 -3.83
CA TYR A 101 -0.49 -0.64 -3.78
C TYR A 101 0.39 -0.99 -4.97
N VAL A 102 1.16 -2.06 -4.84
CA VAL A 102 2.01 -2.60 -5.89
C VAL A 102 1.62 -4.05 -6.15
N CYS A 103 1.42 -4.38 -7.42
CA CYS A 103 1.26 -5.76 -7.87
C CYS A 103 2.58 -6.26 -8.44
N THR A 104 3.03 -7.44 -8.02
CA THR A 104 4.23 -8.08 -8.55
C THR A 104 3.89 -9.49 -9.00
N CYS A 105 4.22 -9.85 -10.25
CA CYS A 105 4.03 -11.20 -10.74
C CYS A 105 4.75 -12.22 -9.83
N GLU A 106 4.11 -13.37 -9.63
CA GLU A 106 4.67 -14.47 -8.85
C GLU A 106 5.94 -15.03 -9.55
N PRO A 107 6.82 -15.74 -8.80
CA PRO A 107 7.97 -16.40 -9.39
C PRO A 107 7.57 -17.33 -10.56
N GLY A 108 8.35 -17.32 -11.64
CA GLY A 108 8.01 -18.04 -12.89
C GLY A 108 7.09 -17.28 -13.84
N PHE A 109 6.65 -16.07 -13.48
CA PHE A 109 5.83 -15.21 -14.34
C PHE A 109 6.51 -13.86 -14.59
N ILE A 110 6.21 -13.25 -15.74
CA ILE A 110 6.66 -11.91 -16.13
C ILE A 110 5.49 -11.02 -16.50
N GLY A 111 5.65 -9.71 -16.30
CA GLY A 111 4.62 -8.72 -16.60
C GLY A 111 4.66 -7.52 -15.67
N ASP A 112 3.56 -6.79 -15.60
CA ASP A 112 3.40 -5.56 -14.80
C ASP A 112 2.64 -5.78 -13.49
N GLY A 113 2.34 -7.04 -13.14
CA GLY A 113 1.54 -7.41 -11.97
C GLY A 113 0.02 -7.30 -12.19
N GLN A 114 -0.43 -6.63 -13.25
CA GLN A 114 -1.83 -6.61 -13.69
C GLN A 114 -2.10 -7.60 -14.80
N ASN A 115 -1.08 -7.90 -15.59
CA ASN A 115 -1.06 -8.97 -16.56
C ASN A 115 0.26 -9.74 -16.37
N CYS A 116 0.15 -11.01 -15.94
CA CYS A 116 1.31 -11.86 -15.71
C CYS A 116 1.22 -13.08 -16.62
N THR A 117 2.26 -13.27 -17.43
CA THR A 117 2.39 -14.39 -18.35
C THR A 117 3.50 -15.32 -17.88
N ASP A 118 3.28 -16.61 -18.07
CA ASP A 118 4.25 -17.66 -17.79
C ASP A 118 5.58 -17.40 -18.52
N VAL A 119 6.70 -17.58 -17.82
CA VAL A 119 8.03 -17.54 -18.43
C VAL A 119 8.30 -18.91 -19.03
N ASP A 120 8.82 -18.93 -20.26
CA ASP A 120 9.29 -20.18 -20.87
C ASP A 120 10.77 -20.37 -20.56
N GLU A 121 11.09 -21.06 -19.47
CA GLU A 121 12.50 -21.26 -19.06
C GLU A 121 13.28 -22.09 -20.08
N CYS A 122 12.60 -22.96 -20.85
CA CYS A 122 13.22 -23.79 -21.89
C CYS A 122 13.74 -22.97 -23.09
N LYS A 123 13.25 -21.74 -23.28
CA LYS A 123 13.82 -20.80 -24.27
C LYS A 123 15.05 -20.05 -23.75
N GLY A 124 15.32 -20.12 -22.46
CA GLY A 124 16.41 -19.43 -21.78
C GLY A 124 17.43 -20.41 -21.16
N ASN A 125 18.00 -19.99 -20.03
CA ASN A 125 18.89 -20.84 -19.26
C ASN A 125 18.06 -21.75 -18.35
N HIS A 126 17.73 -22.95 -18.83
CA HIS A 126 16.88 -23.93 -18.15
C HIS A 126 17.62 -24.83 -17.15
N PHE A 127 18.96 -24.75 -17.04
CA PHE A 127 19.76 -25.57 -16.11
C PHE A 127 19.52 -27.09 -16.18
N CYS A 128 18.92 -27.60 -17.25
CA CYS A 128 18.83 -29.05 -17.47
C CYS A 128 20.20 -29.58 -17.91
N HIS A 129 20.45 -30.85 -17.63
CA HIS A 129 21.64 -31.55 -18.14
C HIS A 129 21.69 -31.49 -19.67
N GLU A 130 22.88 -31.51 -20.27
CA GLU A 130 23.04 -31.51 -21.74
C GLU A 130 22.35 -32.71 -22.42
N ASN A 131 22.26 -33.84 -21.70
CA ASN A 131 21.56 -35.06 -22.12
C ASN A 131 20.13 -35.16 -21.53
N ALA A 132 19.50 -34.03 -21.24
CA ALA A 132 18.12 -33.94 -20.80
C ALA A 132 17.30 -33.06 -21.75
N ASN A 133 16.02 -33.37 -21.87
CA ASN A 133 15.05 -32.51 -22.53
C ASN A 133 14.38 -31.61 -21.48
N CYS A 134 14.00 -30.41 -21.91
CA CYS A 134 13.25 -29.44 -21.12
C CYS A 134 11.79 -29.40 -21.58
N THR A 135 10.86 -29.39 -20.64
CA THR A 135 9.44 -29.10 -20.88
C THR A 135 9.02 -27.92 -20.02
N ASN A 136 8.46 -26.89 -20.65
CA ASN A 136 7.92 -25.75 -19.94
C ASN A 136 6.63 -26.14 -19.19
N THR A 137 6.46 -25.64 -17.98
CA THR A 137 5.26 -25.83 -17.16
C THR A 137 4.78 -24.49 -16.63
N ILE A 138 3.57 -24.43 -16.04
CA ILE A 138 3.06 -23.16 -15.52
C ILE A 138 3.83 -22.79 -14.25
N GLY A 139 4.59 -21.69 -14.30
CA GLY A 139 5.40 -21.11 -13.23
C GLY A 139 6.77 -21.76 -13.02
N SER A 140 7.20 -22.68 -13.90
CA SER A 140 8.47 -23.40 -13.80
C SER A 140 8.71 -24.23 -15.07
N HIS A 141 9.78 -25.01 -15.08
CA HIS A 141 10.04 -26.05 -16.07
C HIS A 141 10.41 -27.39 -15.43
N GLU A 142 10.33 -28.46 -16.22
CA GLU A 142 10.78 -29.80 -15.86
C GLU A 142 11.88 -30.28 -16.81
N CYS A 143 12.88 -30.96 -16.24
CA CYS A 143 13.96 -31.60 -16.97
C CYS A 143 13.82 -33.12 -16.88
N TYR A 144 13.95 -33.84 -17.99
CA TYR A 144 13.95 -35.29 -18.00
C TYR A 144 15.10 -35.82 -18.87
N CYS A 145 15.80 -36.83 -18.36
CA CYS A 145 16.91 -37.43 -19.10
C CYS A 145 16.42 -38.03 -20.43
N GLN A 146 17.22 -37.82 -21.48
CA GLN A 146 16.94 -38.39 -22.78
C GLN A 146 16.97 -39.93 -22.73
N PRO A 147 16.28 -40.62 -23.66
CA PRO A 147 16.30 -42.08 -23.70
C PRO A 147 17.72 -42.64 -23.72
N GLY A 148 17.99 -43.65 -22.88
CA GLY A 148 19.32 -44.22 -22.69
C GLY A 148 20.13 -43.58 -21.55
N TYR A 149 19.66 -42.47 -21.00
CA TYR A 149 20.22 -41.85 -19.81
C TYR A 149 19.28 -41.99 -18.60
N THR A 150 19.86 -41.98 -17.41
CA THR A 150 19.14 -42.08 -16.13
C THR A 150 19.58 -40.97 -15.20
N GLY A 151 18.67 -40.47 -14.36
CA GLY A 151 18.96 -39.36 -13.45
C GLY A 151 17.75 -38.48 -13.19
N ASN A 152 17.99 -37.29 -12.66
CA ASN A 152 16.96 -36.33 -12.24
C ASN A 152 16.73 -35.19 -13.27
N GLY A 153 17.25 -35.32 -14.49
CA GLY A 153 17.15 -34.30 -15.54
C GLY A 153 18.15 -33.15 -15.41
N GLN A 154 18.64 -32.83 -14.21
CA GLN A 154 19.75 -31.89 -13.99
C GLN A 154 21.12 -32.58 -14.03
N ASN A 155 21.15 -33.86 -13.67
CA ASN A 155 22.29 -34.73 -13.82
C ASN A 155 21.81 -36.04 -14.45
N CYS A 156 22.34 -36.36 -15.63
CA CYS A 156 21.95 -37.55 -16.40
C CYS A 156 23.20 -38.35 -16.73
N THR A 157 23.22 -39.61 -16.27
CA THR A 157 24.31 -40.55 -16.49
C THR A 157 23.80 -41.76 -17.25
N GLY A 158 24.63 -42.27 -18.15
CA GLY A 158 24.32 -43.38 -19.02
C GLY A 158 25.28 -43.37 -20.20
N GLU A 159 25.61 -44.57 -20.67
CA GLU A 159 26.29 -44.75 -21.94
C GLU A 159 25.18 -44.97 -22.97
N PHE A 160 25.27 -44.33 -24.14
CA PHE A 160 24.33 -44.55 -25.23
C PHE A 160 24.49 -45.99 -25.72
N ASP A 161 23.83 -46.93 -25.03
CA ASP A 161 24.01 -48.35 -25.23
C ASP A 161 23.22 -48.74 -26.48
N VAL A 162 23.87 -48.60 -27.64
CA VAL A 162 23.34 -48.96 -28.97
C VAL A 162 22.77 -50.38 -28.95
N PHE A 163 23.24 -51.23 -28.03
CA PHE A 163 22.77 -52.59 -27.83
C PHE A 163 21.28 -52.69 -27.44
N CYS A 164 20.76 -51.77 -26.63
CA CYS A 164 19.34 -51.78 -26.21
C CYS A 164 18.37 -51.35 -27.32
N LEU A 165 18.80 -50.51 -28.27
CA LEU A 165 17.98 -50.15 -29.44
C LEU A 165 17.84 -51.32 -30.43
N VAL A 166 18.82 -52.22 -30.48
CA VAL A 166 18.76 -53.43 -31.31
C VAL A 166 17.81 -54.46 -30.68
N LEU A 167 17.78 -54.59 -29.35
CA LEU A 167 16.87 -55.51 -28.64
C LEU A 167 15.39 -55.10 -28.68
N LYS A 168 15.04 -53.82 -28.88
CA LYS A 168 13.63 -53.43 -29.13
C LYS A 168 13.17 -53.62 -30.58
N LYS A 169 14.07 -53.92 -31.52
CA LYS A 169 13.73 -54.24 -32.93
C LYS A 169 13.70 -55.74 -33.23
N SER A 170 14.21 -56.57 -32.34
CA SER A 170 14.02 -58.02 -32.39
C SER A 170 13.10 -58.42 -31.25
N THR A 171 11.81 -58.56 -31.58
CA THR A 171 10.81 -59.45 -30.95
C THR A 171 10.96 -59.80 -29.47
#